data_AF-A0AAV4G0J5-F1
#
_entry.id   AF-A0AAV4G0J5-F1
#
_cell.length_a   1.000
_cell.length_b   1.000
_cell.length_c   1.000
_cell.angle_alpha   90.00
_cell.angle_beta   90.00
_cell.angle_gamma   90.00
#
_symmetry.space_group_name_H-M   'P 1'
#
loop_
_entity.id
_entity.type
_entity.pdbx_description
1 polymer ?
#
loop_
_entity_poly.entity_id
_entity_poly.type
_entity_poly.pdbx_seq_one_letter_code
_entity_poly.pdbx_strand_id
1 'polypeptide(L)'
;MQGLCKRKYKTLTLLAVVAGLFYMLQCLSIFRLGELSHARARAWERTNHKTSFQDNEDEQILLTGRKRIVDGEVRMNNGLDEADLLQSRHDAKEDRGAPLKFAEEKHPTPVGAGKGNKREEDETSVERKANEKIENVKDNTNDKSNSKLSISINLRGVHSKDKHLYVVGEDGQFACLSDKKTRIPPQRVNDDFCDCHDGSDEPGTSACPAGSFYCSIQVPGLPPQSISSSKVNDGICDCCDGSDEWAGALLPDSIRIKEGEKLGAVFHAPCSDKCKSIVEIQRKKQLTRERGQKLQRDYIKMAVKDLPNPAKRKKYGPNGVFYSLSKQCFRLRDKAYTYQVCPFSKVEQQPHSGSPTNLGRNAKPVSIEKGQHLLEMVDGDTKLCPFGRARKSKIYMLCDVEEVLLKVTESELCEYTFTLSTPAAC
;
A
#
# COMPACT_ATOMS: atom_id res chain seq x y z
N MET A 1 39.18 -42.95 58.44
CA MET A 1 39.11 -41.96 57.35
C MET A 1 39.15 -42.56 55.94
N GLN A 2 39.91 -43.63 55.65
CA GLN A 2 40.02 -44.20 54.30
C GLN A 2 38.70 -44.79 53.71
N GLY A 3 37.82 -45.36 54.54
CA GLY A 3 36.53 -45.92 54.07
C GLY A 3 35.49 -44.87 53.63
N LEU A 4 35.50 -43.69 54.24
CA LEU A 4 34.62 -42.56 53.89
C LEU A 4 35.04 -41.91 52.56
N CYS A 5 36.34 -41.88 52.27
CA CYS A 5 36.86 -41.34 51.01
C CYS A 5 36.50 -42.24 49.81
N LYS A 6 36.60 -43.57 49.95
CA LYS A 6 36.21 -44.54 48.91
C LYS A 6 34.72 -44.50 48.55
N ARG A 7 33.83 -44.24 49.52
CA ARG A 7 32.38 -44.10 49.27
C ARG A 7 32.05 -42.81 48.52
N LYS A 8 32.66 -41.68 48.90
CA LYS A 8 32.48 -40.40 48.19
C LYS A 8 32.99 -40.43 46.75
N TYR A 9 34.10 -41.12 46.50
CA TYR A 9 34.65 -41.25 45.14
C TYR A 9 33.76 -42.11 44.22
N LYS A 10 33.16 -43.18 44.76
CA LYS A 10 32.19 -44.02 44.02
C LYS A 10 30.89 -43.27 43.69
N THR A 11 30.40 -42.42 44.59
CA THR A 11 29.21 -41.61 44.31
C THR A 11 29.49 -40.49 43.30
N LEU A 12 30.69 -39.88 43.32
CA LEU A 12 31.06 -38.88 42.31
C LEU A 12 31.24 -39.49 40.92
N THR A 13 31.85 -40.68 40.82
CA THR A 13 32.01 -41.37 39.53
C THR A 13 30.66 -41.80 38.96
N LEU A 14 29.73 -42.26 39.80
CA LEU A 14 28.37 -42.59 39.34
C LEU A 14 27.62 -41.35 38.83
N LEU A 15 27.71 -40.21 39.53
CA LEU A 15 27.09 -38.96 39.10
C LEU A 15 27.67 -38.43 37.77
N ALA A 16 28.98 -38.55 37.56
CA ALA A 16 29.61 -38.16 36.30
C ALA A 16 29.14 -39.02 35.12
N VAL A 17 28.97 -40.32 35.31
CA VAL A 17 28.46 -41.23 34.28
C VAL A 17 26.99 -40.92 33.94
N VAL A 18 26.16 -40.66 34.95
CA VAL A 18 24.74 -40.30 34.72
C VAL A 18 24.63 -38.96 33.99
N ALA A 19 25.43 -37.96 34.36
CA ALA A 19 25.46 -36.67 33.66
C ALA A 19 25.92 -36.82 32.20
N GLY A 20 26.94 -37.64 31.94
CA GLY A 20 27.40 -37.94 30.58
C GLY A 20 26.34 -38.63 29.73
N LEU A 21 25.62 -39.61 30.28
CA LEU A 21 24.52 -40.28 29.57
C LEU A 21 23.36 -39.32 29.27
N PHE A 22 23.03 -38.41 30.18
CA PHE A 22 21.99 -37.41 29.97
C PHE A 22 22.38 -36.43 28.85
N TYR A 23 23.65 -36.01 28.81
CA TYR A 23 24.16 -35.13 27.76
C TYR A 23 24.18 -35.84 26.38
N MET A 24 24.56 -37.11 26.33
CA MET A 24 24.51 -37.91 25.10
C MET A 24 23.07 -38.11 24.60
N LEU A 25 22.10 -38.32 25.50
CA LEU A 25 20.68 -38.40 25.14
C LEU A 25 20.13 -37.06 24.62
N GLN A 26 20.57 -35.93 25.18
CA GLN A 26 20.23 -34.59 24.68
C GLN A 26 20.88 -34.31 23.30
N CYS A 27 22.12 -34.75 23.06
CA CYS A 27 22.74 -34.61 21.74
C CYS A 27 22.04 -35.48 20.68
N LEU A 28 21.62 -36.71 21.04
CA LEU A 28 20.88 -37.59 20.13
C LEU A 28 19.49 -37.05 19.77
N SER A 29 18.80 -36.38 20.70
CA SER A 29 17.51 -35.75 20.42
C SER A 29 17.64 -34.52 19.53
N ILE A 30 18.69 -33.71 19.71
CA ILE A 30 19.01 -32.57 18.83
C ILE A 30 19.38 -33.04 17.42
N PHE A 31 20.18 -34.11 17.29
CA PHE A 31 20.55 -34.67 15.99
C PHE A 31 19.33 -35.22 15.23
N ARG A 32 18.43 -35.93 15.92
CA ARG A 32 17.15 -36.40 15.36
C ARG A 32 16.23 -35.26 14.93
N LEU A 33 16.20 -34.15 15.67
CA LEU A 33 15.44 -32.95 15.29
C LEU A 33 16.02 -32.26 14.04
N GLY A 34 17.35 -32.28 13.88
CA GLY A 34 18.04 -31.78 12.67
C GLY A 34 17.75 -32.63 11.43
N GLU A 35 17.69 -33.95 11.55
CA GLU A 35 17.32 -34.82 10.41
C GLU A 35 15.85 -34.64 10.00
N LEU A 36 14.94 -34.44 10.97
CA LEU A 36 13.52 -34.15 10.71
C LEU A 36 13.29 -32.78 10.06
N SER A 37 14.08 -31.76 10.39
CA SER A 37 14.01 -30.45 9.74
C SER A 37 14.54 -30.50 8.31
N HIS A 38 15.65 -31.20 8.07
CA HIS A 38 16.24 -31.35 6.74
C HIS A 38 15.39 -32.22 5.80
N ALA A 39 14.68 -33.22 6.34
CA ALA A 39 13.70 -34.01 5.60
C ALA A 39 12.43 -33.21 5.26
N ARG A 40 11.96 -32.34 6.17
CA ARG A 40 10.87 -31.40 5.90
C ARG A 40 11.23 -30.34 4.86
N ALA A 41 12.45 -29.79 4.90
CA ALA A 41 12.93 -28.85 3.90
C ALA A 41 12.98 -29.47 2.49
N ARG A 42 13.52 -30.71 2.38
CA ARG A 42 13.56 -31.46 1.12
C ARG A 42 12.19 -31.93 0.63
N ALA A 43 11.21 -32.10 1.52
CA ALA A 43 9.82 -32.37 1.16
C ALA A 43 9.11 -31.10 0.65
N TRP A 44 9.36 -29.95 1.29
CA TRP A 44 8.82 -28.65 0.92
C TRP A 44 9.29 -28.18 -0.47
N GLU A 45 10.58 -28.35 -0.80
CA GLU A 45 11.13 -28.07 -2.14
C GLU A 45 10.49 -28.93 -3.25
N ARG A 46 10.18 -30.21 -2.96
CA ARG A 46 9.56 -31.11 -3.95
C ARG A 46 8.08 -30.81 -4.19
N THR A 47 7.35 -30.31 -3.19
CA THR A 47 5.96 -29.87 -3.36
C THR A 47 5.85 -28.53 -4.09
N ASN A 48 6.77 -27.59 -3.84
CA ASN A 48 6.67 -26.25 -4.44
C ASN A 48 7.11 -26.17 -5.91
N HIS A 49 7.90 -27.13 -6.41
CA HIS A 49 8.27 -27.18 -7.83
C HIS A 49 7.15 -27.68 -8.76
N LYS A 50 5.97 -28.08 -8.23
CA LYS A 50 4.82 -28.56 -9.02
C LYS A 50 3.52 -27.78 -8.82
N THR A 51 3.51 -26.74 -7.98
CA THR A 51 2.34 -25.86 -7.79
C THR A 51 2.79 -24.41 -7.77
N SER A 52 3.22 -23.93 -8.93
CA SER A 52 3.13 -22.50 -9.25
C SER A 52 1.73 -22.29 -9.81
N PHE A 53 0.83 -21.67 -9.03
CA PHE A 53 -0.25 -20.80 -9.50
C PHE A 53 -1.07 -20.25 -8.31
N GLN A 54 -0.99 -18.92 -8.11
CA GLN A 54 -2.00 -18.01 -7.53
C GLN A 54 -2.39 -18.17 -6.03
N ASP A 55 -2.60 -17.14 -5.22
CA ASP A 55 -2.95 -15.72 -5.41
C ASP A 55 -2.49 -14.90 -4.18
N ASN A 56 -2.08 -13.65 -4.36
CA ASN A 56 -2.12 -12.62 -3.31
C ASN A 56 -2.47 -11.27 -3.97
N GLU A 57 -3.76 -11.08 -4.24
CA GLU A 57 -4.38 -9.77 -4.47
C GLU A 57 -4.84 -9.21 -3.12
N ASP A 58 -3.91 -8.59 -2.41
CA ASP A 58 -4.21 -7.58 -1.40
C ASP A 58 -3.96 -6.19 -2.05
N GLU A 59 -4.92 -5.28 -1.87
CA GLU A 59 -4.88 -3.84 -2.20
C GLU A 59 -5.33 -3.25 -3.56
N GLN A 60 -6.02 -3.98 -4.46
CA GLN A 60 -6.46 -3.39 -5.75
C GLN A 60 -7.98 -3.20 -5.98
N ILE A 61 -8.84 -3.24 -4.95
CA ILE A 61 -10.31 -3.12 -5.15
C ILE A 61 -10.84 -1.67 -5.14
N LEU A 62 -10.04 -0.65 -4.86
CA LEU A 62 -10.56 0.75 -4.78
C LEU A 62 -10.26 1.66 -5.98
N LEU A 63 -9.59 1.16 -7.03
CA LEU A 63 -9.12 2.00 -8.15
C LEU A 63 -9.55 1.58 -9.55
N THR A 64 -10.37 0.53 -9.72
CA THR A 64 -10.93 0.24 -11.04
C THR A 64 -12.44 0.33 -11.01
N GLY A 65 -12.96 1.47 -11.48
CA GLY A 65 -14.33 1.54 -11.96
C GLY A 65 -14.49 0.49 -13.06
N ARG A 66 -15.31 -0.53 -12.80
CA ARG A 66 -15.65 -1.52 -13.82
C ARG A 66 -17.16 -1.70 -13.88
N LYS A 67 -17.74 -1.11 -14.93
CA LYS A 67 -18.97 -1.63 -15.55
C LYS A 67 -18.80 -3.14 -15.73
N ARG A 68 -19.69 -3.93 -15.15
CA ARG A 68 -19.94 -5.29 -15.61
C ARG A 68 -21.43 -5.59 -15.53
N ILE A 69 -21.88 -6.19 -16.62
CA ILE A 69 -23.25 -6.48 -17.03
C ILE A 69 -23.97 -7.27 -15.93
N VAL A 70 -25.05 -6.70 -15.43
CA VAL A 70 -26.03 -7.38 -14.57
C VAL A 70 -27.15 -7.85 -15.49
N ASP A 71 -27.15 -9.13 -15.84
CA ASP A 71 -28.38 -9.77 -16.33
C ASP A 71 -29.27 -10.10 -15.13
N GLY A 72 -30.37 -9.37 -15.01
CA GLY A 72 -31.42 -9.61 -14.02
C GLY A 72 -32.07 -8.31 -13.56
N GLU A 73 -33.21 -7.97 -14.17
CA GLU A 73 -34.05 -6.81 -13.89
C GLU A 73 -34.20 -6.49 -12.41
N VAL A 74 -33.76 -5.29 -12.03
CA VAL A 74 -34.35 -4.55 -10.91
C VAL A 74 -34.80 -3.21 -11.47
N ARG A 75 -36.11 -2.94 -11.32
CA ARG A 75 -36.80 -1.76 -11.82
C ARG A 75 -36.05 -0.47 -11.43
N MET A 76 -35.69 0.30 -12.45
CA MET A 76 -35.23 1.68 -12.34
C MET A 76 -36.35 2.56 -11.77
N ASN A 77 -36.08 3.28 -10.69
CA ASN A 77 -36.73 4.56 -10.44
C ASN A 77 -35.77 5.65 -10.93
N ASN A 78 -36.18 6.34 -11.99
CA ASN A 78 -35.48 7.49 -12.54
C ASN A 78 -35.60 8.71 -11.62
N GLY A 79 -34.55 9.53 -11.61
CA GLY A 79 -34.61 10.95 -11.26
C GLY A 79 -33.72 11.33 -10.08
N LEU A 80 -32.52 11.84 -10.36
CA LEU A 80 -32.29 13.29 -10.54
C LEU A 80 -30.79 13.54 -10.82
N ASP A 81 -30.55 14.31 -11.87
CA ASP A 81 -29.25 14.63 -12.47
C ASP A 81 -28.30 15.40 -11.54
N GLU A 82 -27.01 15.17 -11.77
CA GLU A 82 -25.93 16.09 -11.41
C GLU A 82 -26.06 17.41 -12.18
N ALA A 83 -26.54 18.45 -11.51
CA ALA A 83 -26.14 19.84 -11.72
C ALA A 83 -26.75 20.68 -10.59
N ASP A 84 -25.93 21.05 -9.59
CA ASP A 84 -26.04 22.30 -8.79
C ASP A 84 -25.31 22.09 -7.46
N LEU A 85 -24.12 22.67 -7.35
CA LEU A 85 -23.55 23.22 -6.10
C LEU A 85 -22.23 23.95 -6.43
N LEU A 86 -22.36 24.98 -7.26
CA LEU A 86 -21.46 26.13 -7.27
C LEU A 86 -22.31 27.38 -7.11
N GLN A 87 -21.79 28.33 -6.34
CA GLN A 87 -22.31 29.68 -6.12
C GLN A 87 -23.59 29.84 -5.29
N SER A 88 -23.39 30.01 -3.97
CA SER A 88 -24.24 30.91 -3.19
C SER A 88 -23.41 31.66 -2.13
N ARG A 89 -22.71 32.70 -2.58
CA ARG A 89 -22.36 33.87 -1.76
C ARG A 89 -22.29 35.09 -2.69
N HIS A 90 -23.00 36.13 -2.26
CA HIS A 90 -23.13 37.48 -2.83
C HIS A 90 -24.34 37.74 -3.74
N ASP A 91 -25.47 38.01 -3.08
CA ASP A 91 -26.45 38.98 -3.60
C ASP A 91 -26.17 40.35 -2.97
N ALA A 92 -25.88 41.33 -3.82
CA ALA A 92 -26.05 42.76 -3.54
C ALA A 92 -26.33 43.52 -4.85
N LYS A 93 -27.63 43.81 -5.04
CA LYS A 93 -28.27 44.95 -5.72
C LYS A 93 -28.06 45.19 -7.23
N GLU A 94 -29.22 45.29 -7.90
CA GLU A 94 -29.55 45.91 -9.18
C GLU A 94 -28.90 47.30 -9.40
N ASP A 95 -28.54 47.66 -10.64
CA ASP A 95 -29.36 48.58 -11.48
C ASP A 95 -28.78 48.80 -12.92
N ARG A 96 -29.69 48.81 -13.92
CA ARG A 96 -29.72 49.43 -15.29
C ARG A 96 -28.72 49.12 -16.42
N GLY A 97 -29.31 48.78 -17.58
CA GLY A 97 -29.22 49.63 -18.80
C GLY A 97 -28.34 49.15 -19.96
N ALA A 98 -28.98 48.75 -21.07
CA ALA A 98 -28.40 48.32 -22.36
C ALA A 98 -27.87 49.49 -23.25
N PRO A 99 -27.56 49.28 -24.55
CA PRO A 99 -26.42 48.56 -25.17
C PRO A 99 -25.65 49.45 -26.20
N LEU A 100 -24.55 48.99 -26.82
CA LEU A 100 -24.10 49.42 -28.17
C LEU A 100 -22.95 48.53 -28.74
N LYS A 101 -22.80 48.55 -30.08
CA LYS A 101 -22.20 47.56 -31.00
C LYS A 101 -20.77 47.90 -31.52
N PHE A 102 -20.19 46.92 -32.26
CA PHE A 102 -19.12 46.98 -33.32
C PHE A 102 -17.66 47.18 -32.84
N ALA A 103 -16.57 46.62 -33.41
CA ALA A 103 -16.29 45.97 -34.70
C ALA A 103 -15.05 45.02 -34.65
N GLU A 104 -14.87 44.24 -35.73
CA GLU A 104 -13.81 43.26 -36.07
C GLU A 104 -12.44 43.85 -36.44
N GLU A 105 -11.38 43.00 -36.39
CA GLU A 105 -10.29 42.79 -37.40
C GLU A 105 -9.16 41.93 -36.77
N LYS A 106 -8.31 41.13 -37.43
CA LYS A 106 -8.31 40.22 -38.60
C LYS A 106 -7.01 39.37 -38.48
N HIS A 107 -7.05 38.12 -38.94
CA HIS A 107 -5.95 37.14 -39.11
C HIS A 107 -4.92 37.54 -40.21
N PRO A 108 -3.74 36.90 -40.35
CA PRO A 108 -3.63 35.67 -41.16
C PRO A 108 -2.58 34.61 -40.75
N THR A 109 -2.90 33.36 -41.08
CA THR A 109 -2.04 32.18 -41.23
C THR A 109 -1.46 32.10 -42.66
N PRO A 110 -0.44 31.25 -42.92
CA PRO A 110 -0.10 30.82 -44.27
C PRO A 110 -0.41 29.33 -44.53
N VAL A 111 -0.82 29.01 -45.76
CA VAL A 111 -0.88 27.66 -46.36
C VAL A 111 -0.29 27.73 -47.76
N GLY A 112 0.48 26.71 -48.16
CA GLY A 112 0.85 26.49 -49.56
C GLY A 112 1.71 25.25 -49.77
N ALA A 113 1.11 24.19 -50.33
CA ALA A 113 1.72 22.92 -50.69
C ALA A 113 2.31 22.92 -52.12
N GLY A 114 3.32 22.07 -52.38
CA GLY A 114 3.89 21.84 -53.71
C GLY A 114 4.71 20.53 -53.77
N LYS A 115 4.60 19.83 -54.90
CA LYS A 115 4.87 18.40 -55.16
C LYS A 115 6.37 18.03 -55.28
N GLY A 116 6.64 16.72 -55.19
CA GLY A 116 7.97 16.12 -55.04
C GLY A 116 8.80 15.89 -56.31
N ASN A 117 10.02 15.38 -56.11
CA ASN A 117 10.67 14.40 -56.98
C ASN A 117 11.89 13.73 -56.29
N LYS A 118 12.19 12.50 -56.70
CA LYS A 118 13.27 11.61 -56.24
C LYS A 118 14.69 12.14 -56.56
N ARG A 119 15.69 11.80 -55.73
CA ARG A 119 16.97 11.15 -56.10
C ARG A 119 17.86 10.84 -54.88
N GLU A 120 18.60 9.74 -55.04
CA GLU A 120 19.60 9.10 -54.15
C GLU A 120 20.95 9.83 -54.05
N GLU A 121 21.79 9.31 -53.14
CA GLU A 121 23.27 9.46 -52.99
C GLU A 121 23.77 10.79 -52.39
N ASP A 122 24.81 10.89 -51.58
CA ASP A 122 25.71 10.01 -50.80
C ASP A 122 26.61 10.96 -49.95
N GLU A 123 27.34 10.45 -48.94
CA GLU A 123 28.63 10.93 -48.34
C GLU A 123 28.95 12.45 -48.24
N THR A 124 29.60 13.07 -47.23
CA THR A 124 30.57 12.68 -46.21
C THR A 124 30.83 13.92 -45.30
N SER A 125 31.44 13.64 -44.15
CA SER A 125 32.21 14.49 -43.23
C SER A 125 32.72 15.88 -43.69
N VAL A 126 32.85 16.82 -42.74
CA VAL A 126 34.10 17.56 -42.44
C VAL A 126 33.91 18.39 -41.16
N GLU A 127 34.67 18.04 -40.12
CA GLU A 127 35.02 18.92 -38.99
C GLU A 127 35.89 20.10 -39.48
N ARG A 128 35.80 21.27 -38.81
CA ARG A 128 36.98 21.93 -38.19
C ARG A 128 36.68 23.33 -37.62
N LYS A 129 37.24 23.49 -36.40
CA LYS A 129 37.94 24.66 -35.83
C LYS A 129 37.08 25.86 -35.43
N ALA A 130 37.00 26.22 -34.14
CA ALA A 130 38.01 26.58 -33.14
C ALA A 130 38.44 28.07 -33.19
N ASN A 131 38.28 28.65 -32.00
CA ASN A 131 39.09 29.66 -31.30
C ASN A 131 38.85 31.17 -31.45
N GLU A 132 38.52 31.71 -30.28
CA GLU A 132 39.16 32.82 -29.55
C GLU A 132 39.10 34.25 -30.12
N LYS A 133 38.52 35.13 -29.30
CA LYS A 133 39.11 36.45 -29.10
C LYS A 133 38.99 36.87 -27.63
N ILE A 134 40.16 36.93 -26.99
CA ILE A 134 40.42 37.59 -25.71
C ILE A 134 40.60 39.08 -26.00
N GLU A 135 39.90 39.96 -25.28
CA GLU A 135 40.31 41.35 -25.07
C GLU A 135 40.30 41.66 -23.58
N ASN A 136 41.49 42.00 -23.08
CA ASN A 136 41.76 42.50 -21.72
C ASN A 136 41.45 43.99 -21.66
N VAL A 137 40.66 44.41 -20.68
CA VAL A 137 40.70 45.78 -20.14
C VAL A 137 40.99 45.66 -18.65
N LYS A 138 42.18 46.12 -18.26
CA LYS A 138 42.55 46.36 -16.87
C LYS A 138 42.01 47.74 -16.51
N ASP A 139 41.17 47.82 -15.49
CA ASP A 139 41.12 49.01 -14.66
C ASP A 139 41.14 48.62 -13.19
N ASN A 140 42.01 49.32 -12.47
CA ASN A 140 42.49 49.00 -11.14
C ASN A 140 41.80 49.95 -10.15
N THR A 141 40.81 49.49 -9.40
CA THR A 141 40.42 50.15 -8.15
C THR A 141 40.11 49.08 -7.10
N ASN A 142 40.92 49.10 -6.04
CA ASN A 142 40.73 48.36 -4.80
C ASN A 142 39.29 48.49 -4.30
N ASP A 143 38.57 47.38 -4.27
CA ASP A 143 37.50 47.21 -3.31
C ASP A 143 37.62 45.82 -2.67
N LYS A 144 37.99 45.81 -1.39
CA LYS A 144 37.97 44.62 -0.54
C LYS A 144 36.51 44.29 -0.22
N SER A 145 35.77 43.78 -1.19
CA SER A 145 34.51 43.09 -0.92
C SER A 145 34.82 41.60 -0.87
N ASN A 146 34.87 41.07 0.35
CA ASN A 146 34.96 39.65 0.66
C ASN A 146 33.80 38.92 -0.05
N SER A 147 34.04 38.37 -1.24
CA SER A 147 33.06 37.57 -1.96
C SER A 147 32.92 36.24 -1.20
N LYS A 148 32.04 36.23 -0.21
CA LYS A 148 31.60 35.01 0.47
C LYS A 148 30.94 34.15 -0.59
N LEU A 149 31.71 33.26 -1.21
CA LEU A 149 31.24 32.26 -2.14
C LEU A 149 30.16 31.47 -1.41
N SER A 150 28.90 31.63 -1.80
CA SER A 150 27.79 30.90 -1.19
C SER A 150 27.89 29.44 -1.60
N ILE A 151 28.63 28.64 -0.82
CA ILE A 151 28.74 27.20 -1.03
C ILE A 151 27.34 26.61 -0.81
N SER A 152 26.68 26.18 -1.88
CA SER A 152 25.35 25.56 -1.84
C SER A 152 25.47 24.06 -1.66
N ILE A 153 24.85 23.52 -0.60
CA ILE A 153 24.69 22.07 -0.41
C ILE A 153 23.62 21.56 -1.39
N ASN A 154 23.90 20.48 -2.13
CA ASN A 154 22.88 19.77 -2.91
C ASN A 154 22.02 18.92 -1.98
N LEU A 155 21.04 19.57 -1.35
CA LEU A 155 20.25 18.95 -0.30
C LEU A 155 19.06 18.18 -0.86
N ARG A 156 19.10 16.86 -0.73
CA ARG A 156 18.02 15.92 -1.06
C ARG A 156 17.64 15.09 0.15
N GLY A 157 16.40 14.58 0.19
CA GLY A 157 15.96 13.63 1.20
C GLY A 157 15.74 14.21 2.59
N VAL A 158 15.64 15.54 2.71
CA VAL A 158 15.36 16.24 3.97
C VAL A 158 13.96 16.83 3.95
N HIS A 159 13.23 16.62 5.03
CA HIS A 159 11.91 17.20 5.21
C HIS A 159 11.96 18.74 5.20
N SER A 160 10.97 19.39 4.59
CA SER A 160 10.96 20.85 4.42
C SER A 160 11.14 21.65 5.71
N LYS A 161 10.69 21.11 6.85
CA LYS A 161 10.87 21.77 8.16
C LYS A 161 12.30 21.68 8.68
N ASP A 162 13.08 20.70 8.25
CA ASP A 162 14.42 20.42 8.82
C ASP A 162 15.56 20.96 7.94
N LYS A 163 15.24 21.50 6.76
CA LYS A 163 16.22 22.12 5.85
C LYS A 163 17.09 23.20 6.51
N HIS A 164 16.56 23.91 7.52
CA HIS A 164 17.29 24.93 8.26
C HIS A 164 18.44 24.37 9.13
N LEU A 165 18.44 23.06 9.42
CA LEU A 165 19.50 22.38 10.14
C LEU A 165 20.72 22.07 9.23
N TYR A 166 20.51 22.06 7.91
CA TYR A 166 21.48 21.73 6.88
C TYR A 166 22.12 23.00 6.30
N VAL A 167 22.77 23.76 7.16
CA VAL A 167 23.46 25.01 6.80
C VAL A 167 24.96 24.87 7.02
N VAL A 168 25.73 25.54 6.17
CA VAL A 168 27.19 25.62 6.31
C VAL A 168 27.53 26.65 7.38
N GLY A 169 28.42 26.30 8.30
CA GLY A 169 28.92 27.20 9.35
C GLY A 169 29.78 28.33 8.80
N GLU A 170 30.14 29.28 9.67
CA GLU A 170 31.04 30.38 9.31
C GLU A 170 32.45 29.91 8.92
N ASP A 171 32.83 28.73 9.41
CA ASP A 171 34.05 27.98 9.08
C ASP A 171 34.01 27.34 7.68
N GLY A 172 32.90 27.46 6.96
CA GLY A 172 32.71 26.82 5.65
C GLY A 172 32.49 25.31 5.73
N GLN A 173 32.21 24.76 6.92
CA GLN A 173 31.99 23.34 7.13
C GLN A 173 30.54 23.04 7.56
N PHE A 174 30.05 21.85 7.23
CA PHE A 174 28.80 21.31 7.76
C PHE A 174 29.10 20.53 9.04
N ALA A 175 28.30 20.72 10.08
CA ALA A 175 28.42 19.98 11.34
C ALA A 175 27.31 18.93 11.42
N CYS A 176 27.67 17.66 11.68
CA CYS A 176 26.71 16.57 11.83
C CYS A 176 25.63 16.94 12.86
N LEU A 177 24.40 16.46 12.67
CA LEU A 177 23.25 16.98 13.40
C LEU A 177 23.29 16.64 14.89
N SER A 178 23.66 15.41 15.22
CA SER A 178 23.75 14.88 16.58
C SER A 178 25.11 15.18 17.22
N ASP A 179 26.19 15.06 16.46
CA ASP A 179 27.55 15.38 16.91
C ASP A 179 28.10 16.64 16.24
N LYS A 180 27.89 17.79 16.88
CA LYS A 180 28.36 19.10 16.40
C LYS A 180 29.88 19.27 16.39
N LYS A 181 30.64 18.30 16.93
CA LYS A 181 32.11 18.30 16.88
C LYS A 181 32.62 17.73 15.55
N THR A 182 31.92 16.75 15.00
CA THR A 182 32.25 16.19 13.70
C THR A 182 31.80 17.17 12.62
N ARG A 183 32.77 17.67 11.86
CA ARG A 183 32.56 18.67 10.81
C ARG A 183 33.19 18.20 9.52
N ILE A 184 32.44 18.34 8.43
CA ILE A 184 32.81 17.87 7.11
C ILE A 184 32.66 18.99 6.07
N PRO A 185 33.40 18.94 4.96
CA PRO A 185 33.18 19.84 3.84
C PRO A 185 31.74 19.71 3.30
N PRO A 186 31.09 20.80 2.86
CA PRO A 186 29.71 20.75 2.34
C PRO A 186 29.51 19.84 1.13
N GLN A 187 30.59 19.54 0.39
CA GLN A 187 30.59 18.64 -0.76
C GLN A 187 30.42 17.16 -0.37
N ARG A 188 30.65 16.84 0.91
CA ARG A 188 30.48 15.49 1.47
C ARG A 188 29.08 15.23 2.01
N VAL A 189 28.15 16.16 1.76
CA VAL A 189 26.74 15.92 2.03
C VAL A 189 26.13 15.36 0.76
N ASN A 190 25.53 14.17 0.85
CA ASN A 190 25.02 13.39 -0.27
C ASN A 190 26.11 13.01 -1.29
N ASP A 191 27.29 12.59 -0.83
CA ASP A 191 28.39 12.11 -1.68
C ASP A 191 28.48 10.59 -1.78
N ASP A 192 27.49 9.88 -1.24
CA ASP A 192 27.40 8.42 -1.20
C ASP A 192 28.49 7.79 -0.30
N PHE A 193 28.98 8.55 0.69
CA PHE A 193 29.89 8.07 1.72
C PHE A 193 29.45 8.50 3.12
N CYS A 194 29.38 7.55 4.05
CA CYS A 194 28.91 7.84 5.41
C CYS A 194 30.06 8.36 6.32
N ASP A 195 30.17 9.69 6.44
CA ASP A 195 31.06 10.41 7.35
C ASP A 195 30.43 10.68 8.73
N CYS A 196 29.13 10.97 8.81
CA CYS A 196 28.47 11.23 10.09
C CYS A 196 27.92 9.94 10.72
N HIS A 197 28.19 9.73 12.02
CA HIS A 197 27.68 8.55 12.74
C HIS A 197 26.14 8.49 12.81
N ASP A 198 25.48 9.66 12.79
CA ASP A 198 24.02 9.77 12.76
C ASP A 198 23.43 9.76 11.35
N GLY A 199 24.27 9.63 10.32
CA GLY A 199 23.90 9.63 8.91
C GLY A 199 23.32 10.95 8.40
N SER A 200 23.52 12.03 9.14
CA SER A 200 22.97 13.34 8.78
C SER A 200 23.64 13.97 7.55
N ASP A 201 24.77 13.47 7.11
CA ASP A 201 25.46 13.80 5.86
C ASP A 201 24.84 13.13 4.63
N GLU A 202 24.15 11.99 4.79
CA GLU A 202 23.60 11.22 3.66
C GLU A 202 22.06 11.12 3.70
N PRO A 203 21.31 12.24 3.80
CA PRO A 203 19.85 12.19 3.76
C PRO A 203 19.30 11.79 2.39
N GLY A 204 20.08 11.94 1.32
CA GLY A 204 19.70 11.78 -0.08
C GLY A 204 20.25 10.53 -0.78
N THR A 205 21.01 9.69 -0.10
CA THR A 205 21.64 8.48 -0.66
C THR A 205 21.40 7.25 0.25
N SER A 206 21.98 6.10 -0.12
CA SER A 206 21.88 4.85 0.63
C SER A 206 23.09 4.57 1.54
N ALA A 207 24.08 5.46 1.58
CA ALA A 207 25.39 5.19 2.16
C ALA A 207 25.40 4.96 3.68
N CYS A 208 24.50 5.62 4.42
CA CYS A 208 24.44 5.48 5.87
C CYS A 208 23.41 4.42 6.32
N PRO A 209 23.79 3.39 7.11
CA PRO A 209 22.87 2.31 7.52
C PRO A 209 21.69 2.75 8.39
N ALA A 210 21.88 3.80 9.20
CA ALA A 210 20.84 4.40 10.03
C ALA A 210 20.18 5.63 9.36
N GLY A 211 20.47 5.85 8.07
CA GLY A 211 19.97 6.99 7.31
C GLY A 211 18.48 6.89 7.01
N SER A 212 17.87 8.05 6.85
CA SER A 212 16.46 8.19 6.48
C SER A 212 16.33 9.21 5.37
N PHE A 213 15.50 8.89 4.39
CA PHE A 213 15.19 9.76 3.26
C PHE A 213 13.75 10.26 3.37
N TYR A 214 13.53 11.56 3.25
CA TYR A 214 12.20 12.15 3.12
C TYR A 214 11.85 12.39 1.66
N CYS A 215 10.68 11.89 1.25
CA CYS A 215 10.15 12.16 -0.08
C CYS A 215 10.00 13.68 -0.32
N SER A 216 10.20 14.12 -1.57
CA SER A 216 10.19 15.55 -1.89
C SER A 216 8.80 16.17 -1.70
N ILE A 217 7.76 15.42 -2.08
CA ILE A 217 6.36 15.77 -1.88
C ILE A 217 5.82 14.99 -0.66
N GLN A 218 5.25 15.74 0.27
CA GLN A 218 4.60 15.21 1.47
C GLN A 218 3.08 15.25 1.27
N VAL A 219 2.42 14.11 1.42
CA VAL A 219 0.97 14.00 1.20
C VAL A 219 0.21 14.66 2.37
N PRO A 220 -0.63 15.68 2.12
CA PRO A 220 -1.38 16.34 3.19
C PRO A 220 -2.30 15.37 3.94
N GLY A 221 -2.33 15.48 5.27
CA GLY A 221 -3.17 14.63 6.12
C GLY A 221 -2.60 13.24 6.43
N LEU A 222 -1.42 12.90 5.89
CA LEU A 222 -0.63 11.74 6.30
C LEU A 222 0.56 12.16 7.18
N PRO A 223 1.10 11.24 8.00
CA PRO A 223 2.40 11.41 8.60
C PRO A 223 3.46 11.68 7.53
N PRO A 224 4.51 12.48 7.82
CA PRO A 224 5.60 12.70 6.88
C PRO A 224 6.15 11.39 6.35
N GLN A 225 6.18 11.25 5.03
CA GLN A 225 6.70 10.07 4.36
C GLN A 225 8.23 10.11 4.42
N SER A 226 8.76 9.16 5.19
CA SER A 226 10.18 8.87 5.27
C SER A 226 10.41 7.38 5.05
N ILE A 227 11.46 7.07 4.31
CA ILE A 227 11.90 5.72 3.97
C ILE A 227 13.31 5.52 4.52
N SER A 228 13.72 4.26 4.69
CA SER A 228 15.11 3.94 5.03
C SER A 228 16.02 4.31 3.86
N SER A 229 17.23 4.80 4.14
CA SER A 229 18.26 5.09 3.14
C SER A 229 18.51 3.93 2.17
N SER A 230 18.35 2.67 2.62
CA SER A 230 18.53 1.48 1.78
C SER A 230 17.54 1.36 0.61
N LYS A 231 16.46 2.15 0.63
CA LYS A 231 15.42 2.23 -0.41
C LYS A 231 15.66 3.35 -1.42
N VAL A 232 16.73 4.12 -1.25
CA VAL A 232 17.06 5.20 -2.16
C VAL A 232 17.84 4.62 -3.33
N ASN A 233 17.33 4.83 -4.55
CA ASN A 233 17.92 4.32 -5.79
C ASN A 233 18.06 2.78 -5.81
N ASP A 234 17.08 2.05 -5.28
CA ASP A 234 17.05 0.58 -5.31
C ASP A 234 16.25 0.00 -6.49
N GLY A 235 15.67 0.88 -7.32
CA GLY A 235 14.86 0.53 -8.49
C GLY A 235 13.38 0.28 -8.17
N ILE A 236 12.94 0.52 -6.94
CA ILE A 236 11.56 0.42 -6.46
C ILE A 236 11.06 1.81 -6.08
N CYS A 237 9.84 2.15 -6.47
CA CYS A 237 9.22 3.43 -6.13
C CYS A 237 8.51 3.32 -4.77
N ASP A 238 9.20 3.70 -3.69
CA ASP A 238 8.66 3.79 -2.35
C ASP A 238 8.02 5.17 -2.09
N CYS A 239 8.59 6.25 -2.64
CA CYS A 239 7.98 7.56 -2.56
C CYS A 239 6.83 7.72 -3.55
N CYS A 240 5.73 8.37 -3.14
CA CYS A 240 4.59 8.57 -4.04
C CYS A 240 4.92 9.47 -5.24
N ASP A 241 5.92 10.33 -5.12
CA ASP A 241 6.41 11.24 -6.16
C ASP A 241 7.61 10.66 -6.94
N GLY A 242 8.11 9.48 -6.53
CA GLY A 242 9.29 8.85 -7.13
C GLY A 242 10.61 9.55 -6.85
N SER A 243 10.67 10.41 -5.82
CA SER A 243 11.87 11.21 -5.53
C SER A 243 13.05 10.42 -4.95
N ASP A 244 12.79 9.20 -4.50
CA ASP A 244 13.74 8.20 -4.02
C ASP A 244 14.60 7.60 -5.14
N GLU A 245 14.08 7.51 -6.37
CA GLU A 245 14.75 6.93 -7.54
C GLU A 245 15.40 7.99 -8.45
N TRP A 246 15.98 9.03 -7.85
CA TRP A 246 16.49 10.20 -8.57
C TRP A 246 17.72 9.92 -9.44
N ALA A 247 18.48 8.85 -9.17
CA ALA A 247 19.61 8.41 -9.99
C ALA A 247 19.15 7.57 -11.20
N GLY A 248 17.86 7.21 -11.28
CA GLY A 248 17.33 6.37 -12.34
C GLY A 248 17.80 4.92 -12.26
N ALA A 249 17.98 4.40 -11.04
CA ALA A 249 18.32 3.00 -10.84
C ALA A 249 17.20 2.10 -11.39
N LEU A 250 17.59 1.00 -12.01
CA LEU A 250 16.67 0.02 -12.58
C LEU A 250 16.99 -1.35 -12.01
N LEU A 251 15.95 -2.08 -11.64
CA LEU A 251 16.09 -3.49 -11.29
C LEU A 251 16.60 -4.31 -12.49
N PRO A 252 17.39 -5.37 -12.25
CA PRO A 252 17.80 -6.30 -13.28
C PRO A 252 16.60 -6.88 -14.05
N ASP A 253 16.79 -7.13 -15.35
CA ASP A 253 15.74 -7.67 -16.23
C ASP A 253 15.14 -9.00 -15.73
N SER A 254 15.88 -9.77 -14.93
CA SER A 254 15.42 -11.03 -14.33
C SER A 254 14.35 -10.86 -13.25
N ILE A 255 14.27 -9.70 -12.60
CA ILE A 255 13.34 -9.41 -11.49
C ILE A 255 12.32 -8.34 -11.91
N ARG A 256 12.61 -7.55 -12.96
CA ARG A 256 11.70 -6.50 -13.43
C ARG A 256 10.37 -7.09 -13.91
N ILE A 257 9.28 -6.62 -13.32
CA ILE A 257 7.92 -6.96 -13.72
C ILE A 257 7.71 -6.53 -15.17
N LYS A 258 7.30 -7.46 -16.04
CA LYS A 258 7.02 -7.17 -17.44
C LYS A 258 5.70 -6.43 -17.57
N GLU A 259 5.61 -5.56 -18.57
CA GLU A 259 4.41 -4.80 -18.87
C GLU A 259 3.22 -5.75 -19.07
N GLY A 260 2.21 -5.67 -18.19
CA GLY A 260 1.02 -6.54 -18.19
C GLY A 260 0.97 -7.61 -17.09
N GLU A 261 2.07 -7.88 -16.38
CA GLU A 261 2.07 -8.76 -15.20
C GLU A 261 1.79 -7.93 -13.93
N LYS A 262 0.60 -8.07 -13.34
CA LYS A 262 0.26 -7.37 -12.10
C LYS A 262 0.69 -8.20 -10.89
N LEU A 263 1.82 -7.84 -10.27
CA LEU A 263 2.23 -8.39 -8.98
C LEU A 263 2.18 -7.30 -7.91
N GLY A 264 1.03 -7.17 -7.25
CA GLY A 264 0.89 -6.42 -6.00
C GLY A 264 1.01 -4.89 -6.09
N ALA A 265 1.25 -4.27 -4.93
CA ALA A 265 1.33 -2.83 -4.72
C ALA A 265 2.74 -2.24 -4.92
N VAL A 266 3.70 -3.04 -5.38
CA VAL A 266 5.09 -2.62 -5.60
C VAL A 266 5.22 -2.06 -7.01
N PHE A 267 5.79 -0.87 -7.13
CA PHE A 267 6.04 -0.20 -8.41
C PHE A 267 7.53 -0.14 -8.66
N HIS A 268 7.98 -0.49 -9.86
CA HIS A 268 9.39 -0.40 -10.25
C HIS A 268 9.67 0.93 -10.95
N ALA A 269 10.90 1.41 -10.85
CA ALA A 269 11.39 2.53 -11.65
C ALA A 269 11.29 2.22 -13.17
N PRO A 270 11.05 3.23 -14.03
CA PRO A 270 10.97 4.66 -13.73
C PRO A 270 9.67 5.06 -13.02
N CYS A 271 9.80 5.89 -11.98
CA CYS A 271 8.69 6.26 -11.12
C CYS A 271 7.79 7.34 -11.74
N SER A 272 6.49 7.25 -11.44
CA SER A 272 5.48 8.24 -11.81
C SER A 272 4.93 8.90 -10.55
N ASP A 273 4.68 10.21 -10.56
CA ASP A 273 3.98 10.88 -9.44
C ASP A 273 2.53 10.36 -9.32
N LYS A 274 2.25 9.71 -8.19
CA LYS A 274 0.94 9.20 -7.77
C LYS A 274 0.40 9.91 -6.54
N CYS A 275 1.08 10.92 -5.98
CA CYS A 275 0.68 11.57 -4.74
C CYS A 275 -0.74 12.16 -4.83
N LYS A 276 -1.10 12.75 -5.98
CA LYS A 276 -2.48 13.28 -6.21
C LYS A 276 -3.54 12.20 -6.11
N SER A 277 -3.29 11.03 -6.71
CA SER A 277 -4.23 9.90 -6.68
C SER A 277 -4.45 9.39 -5.25
N ILE A 278 -3.40 9.40 -4.41
CA ILE A 278 -3.49 9.03 -2.99
C ILE A 278 -4.46 9.97 -2.26
N VAL A 279 -4.32 11.28 -2.46
CA VAL A 279 -5.21 12.29 -1.85
C VAL A 279 -6.65 12.12 -2.32
N GLU A 280 -6.88 11.86 -3.61
CA GLU A 280 -8.21 11.63 -4.17
C GLU A 280 -8.88 10.38 -3.57
N ILE A 281 -8.13 9.28 -3.45
CA ILE A 281 -8.63 8.04 -2.82
C ILE A 281 -8.99 8.31 -1.36
N GLN A 282 -8.17 9.04 -0.62
CA GLN A 282 -8.45 9.40 0.78
C GLN A 282 -9.73 10.24 0.90
N ARG A 283 -9.87 11.26 0.07
CA ARG A 283 -11.06 12.12 0.04
C ARG A 283 -12.31 11.31 -0.29
N LYS A 284 -12.22 10.41 -1.27
CA LYS A 284 -13.33 9.52 -1.66
C LYS A 284 -13.69 8.56 -0.53
N LYS A 285 -12.70 7.95 0.15
CA LYS A 285 -12.91 7.09 1.32
C LYS A 285 -13.62 7.85 2.45
N GLN A 286 -13.18 9.07 2.75
CA GLN A 286 -13.79 9.91 3.79
C GLN A 286 -15.24 10.26 3.45
N LEU A 287 -15.50 10.72 2.22
CA LEU A 287 -16.86 11.04 1.76
C LEU A 287 -17.79 9.82 1.80
N THR A 288 -17.28 8.66 1.40
CA THR A 288 -18.03 7.39 1.43
C THR A 288 -18.40 7.03 2.86
N ARG A 289 -17.45 7.17 3.81
CA ARG A 289 -17.69 6.93 5.23
C ARG A 289 -18.76 7.85 5.81
N GLU A 290 -18.70 9.15 5.51
CA GLU A 290 -19.69 10.12 5.98
C GLU A 290 -21.10 9.84 5.43
N ARG A 291 -21.20 9.52 4.13
CA ARG A 291 -22.46 9.12 3.50
C ARG A 291 -22.99 7.82 4.10
N GLY A 292 -22.13 6.82 4.25
CA GLY A 292 -22.45 5.53 4.85
C GLY A 292 -22.95 5.65 6.29
N GLN A 293 -22.32 6.51 7.10
CA GLN A 293 -22.79 6.81 8.47
C GLN A 293 -24.19 7.41 8.50
N LYS A 294 -24.53 8.26 7.53
CA LYS A 294 -25.87 8.84 7.43
C LYS A 294 -26.91 7.76 7.13
N LEU A 295 -26.60 6.84 6.21
CA LEU A 295 -27.44 5.69 5.87
C LEU A 295 -27.54 4.69 7.02
N GLN A 296 -26.45 4.43 7.75
CA GLN A 296 -26.41 3.50 8.89
C GLN A 296 -27.47 3.83 9.94
N ARG A 297 -27.75 5.12 10.17
CA ARG A 297 -28.79 5.55 11.12
C ARG A 297 -30.15 4.97 10.77
N ASP A 298 -30.46 4.82 9.49
CA ASP A 298 -31.74 4.27 9.05
C ASP A 298 -31.81 2.75 9.29
N TYR A 299 -30.68 2.03 9.23
CA TYR A 299 -30.60 0.62 9.66
C TYR A 299 -30.92 0.46 11.14
N ILE A 300 -30.36 1.34 12.00
CA ILE A 300 -30.64 1.31 13.44
C ILE A 300 -32.12 1.63 13.71
N LYS A 301 -32.70 2.63 13.03
CA LYS A 301 -34.12 2.97 13.17
C LYS A 301 -35.02 1.80 12.78
N MET A 302 -34.73 1.13 11.65
CA MET A 302 -35.45 -0.07 11.23
C MET A 302 -35.34 -1.18 12.26
N ALA A 303 -34.14 -1.42 12.80
CA ALA A 303 -33.93 -2.44 13.83
C ALA A 303 -34.71 -2.15 15.11
N VAL A 304 -34.74 -0.90 15.58
CA VAL A 304 -35.51 -0.51 16.78
C VAL A 304 -37.01 -0.64 16.55
N LYS A 305 -37.49 -0.25 15.36
CA LYS A 305 -38.90 -0.36 14.98
C LYS A 305 -39.37 -1.83 14.93
N ASP A 306 -38.63 -2.68 14.25
CA ASP A 306 -39.03 -4.07 14.01
C ASP A 306 -38.70 -5.00 15.19
N LEU A 307 -37.66 -4.66 15.96
CA LEU A 307 -37.25 -5.38 17.16
C LEU A 307 -37.27 -4.44 18.37
N PRO A 308 -38.46 -4.13 18.95
CA PRO A 308 -38.57 -3.21 20.08
C PRO A 308 -37.84 -3.73 21.33
N ASN A 309 -37.79 -5.06 21.52
CA ASN A 309 -37.06 -5.67 22.63
C ASN A 309 -35.53 -5.60 22.41
N PRO A 310 -34.77 -4.88 23.28
CA PRO A 310 -33.32 -4.75 23.18
C PRO A 310 -32.55 -6.08 23.19
N ALA A 311 -33.03 -7.08 23.92
CA ALA A 311 -32.37 -8.38 24.02
C ALA A 311 -32.31 -9.09 22.66
N LYS A 312 -33.35 -8.92 21.82
CA LYS A 312 -33.39 -9.50 20.47
C LYS A 312 -32.45 -8.78 19.50
N ARG A 313 -32.16 -7.50 19.72
CA ARG A 313 -31.25 -6.70 18.86
C ARG A 313 -29.79 -7.11 19.01
N LYS A 314 -29.39 -7.56 20.21
CA LYS A 314 -27.99 -7.93 20.52
C LYS A 314 -27.43 -9.00 19.57
N LYS A 315 -28.27 -9.87 19.00
CA LYS A 315 -27.86 -10.86 18.00
C LYS A 315 -27.29 -10.22 16.72
N TYR A 316 -27.80 -9.05 16.33
CA TYR A 316 -27.47 -8.35 15.08
C TYR A 316 -26.48 -7.20 15.30
N GLY A 317 -25.63 -7.31 16.33
CA GLY A 317 -24.64 -6.29 16.68
C GLY A 317 -25.20 -5.14 17.53
N PRO A 318 -24.40 -4.07 17.74
CA PRO A 318 -24.79 -2.92 18.53
C PRO A 318 -26.09 -2.29 18.01
N ASN A 319 -27.07 -2.11 18.89
CA ASN A 319 -28.41 -1.61 18.54
C ASN A 319 -29.14 -2.39 17.43
N GLY A 320 -28.66 -3.59 17.08
CA GLY A 320 -29.21 -4.39 16.00
C GLY A 320 -28.93 -3.82 14.60
N VAL A 321 -27.88 -3.02 14.42
CA VAL A 321 -27.59 -2.33 13.16
C VAL A 321 -27.52 -3.26 11.94
N PHE A 322 -27.12 -4.52 12.11
CA PHE A 322 -27.06 -5.50 11.03
C PHE A 322 -28.38 -6.27 10.80
N TYR A 323 -29.46 -5.89 11.48
CA TYR A 323 -30.74 -6.59 11.41
C TYR A 323 -31.31 -6.62 9.99
N SER A 324 -31.24 -5.51 9.25
CA SER A 324 -31.73 -5.45 7.87
C SER A 324 -31.01 -6.47 6.96
N LEU A 325 -29.73 -6.73 7.21
CA LEU A 325 -28.95 -7.73 6.46
C LEU A 325 -29.51 -9.15 6.64
N SER A 326 -30.15 -9.44 7.77
CA SER A 326 -30.76 -10.75 8.01
C SER A 326 -31.98 -11.06 7.13
N LYS A 327 -32.50 -10.05 6.42
CA LYS A 327 -33.67 -10.15 5.56
C LYS A 327 -33.31 -10.34 4.08
N GLN A 328 -32.03 -10.32 3.73
CA GLN A 328 -31.56 -10.37 2.35
C GLN A 328 -30.43 -11.36 2.14
N CYS A 329 -30.23 -11.71 0.88
CA CYS A 329 -29.17 -12.61 0.45
C CYS A 329 -28.37 -11.97 -0.67
N PHE A 330 -27.04 -12.10 -0.59
CA PHE A 330 -26.11 -11.59 -1.57
C PHE A 330 -25.52 -12.74 -2.38
N ARG A 331 -25.26 -12.50 -3.67
CA ARG A 331 -24.70 -13.51 -4.57
C ARG A 331 -23.40 -13.03 -5.19
N LEU A 332 -22.41 -13.92 -5.26
CA LEU A 332 -21.15 -13.69 -5.95
C LEU A 332 -20.86 -14.88 -6.85
N ARG A 333 -20.68 -14.64 -8.15
CA ARG A 333 -20.24 -15.66 -9.10
C ARG A 333 -18.72 -15.62 -9.20
N ASP A 334 -18.11 -16.75 -8.93
CA ASP A 334 -16.70 -17.03 -9.19
C ASP A 334 -16.58 -18.14 -10.25
N LYS A 335 -15.40 -18.33 -10.85
CA LYS A 335 -15.14 -19.17 -12.03
C LYS A 335 -15.89 -20.51 -11.99
N ALA A 336 -15.87 -21.22 -10.87
CA ALA A 336 -16.47 -22.55 -10.73
C ALA A 336 -17.80 -22.58 -9.92
N TYR A 337 -18.08 -21.56 -9.12
CA TYR A 337 -19.15 -21.59 -8.12
C TYR A 337 -19.91 -20.27 -8.04
N THR A 338 -21.22 -20.37 -7.76
CA THR A 338 -22.02 -19.24 -7.29
C THR A 338 -22.20 -19.34 -5.78
N TYR A 339 -21.71 -18.35 -5.05
CA TYR A 339 -21.90 -18.25 -3.62
C TYR A 339 -23.15 -17.44 -3.31
N GLN A 340 -23.93 -17.88 -2.33
CA GLN A 340 -25.07 -17.16 -1.78
C GLN A 340 -24.89 -16.98 -0.28
N VAL A 341 -24.80 -15.74 0.17
CA VAL A 341 -24.62 -15.36 1.58
C VAL A 341 -25.91 -14.70 2.06
N CYS A 342 -26.63 -15.35 2.97
CA CYS A 342 -27.79 -14.79 3.68
C CYS A 342 -27.37 -14.57 5.15
N PRO A 343 -26.89 -13.36 5.53
CA PRO A 343 -26.41 -13.09 6.88
C PRO A 343 -27.41 -13.54 7.95
N PHE A 344 -26.94 -14.14 9.03
CA PHE A 344 -27.76 -14.66 10.14
C PHE A 344 -28.72 -15.81 9.80
N SER A 345 -28.78 -16.25 8.55
CA SER A 345 -29.63 -17.35 8.09
C SER A 345 -28.81 -18.54 7.58
N LYS A 346 -28.09 -18.39 6.46
CA LYS A 346 -27.26 -19.47 5.90
C LYS A 346 -26.28 -18.96 4.84
N VAL A 347 -25.23 -19.73 4.59
CA VAL A 347 -24.28 -19.51 3.48
C VAL A 347 -24.18 -20.77 2.66
N GLU A 348 -24.26 -20.65 1.34
CA GLU A 348 -24.26 -21.79 0.41
C GLU A 348 -23.35 -21.53 -0.79
N GLN A 349 -22.74 -22.60 -1.28
CA GLN A 349 -21.97 -22.65 -2.52
C GLN A 349 -22.69 -23.56 -3.51
N GLN A 350 -22.98 -23.04 -4.69
CA GLN A 350 -23.63 -23.77 -5.77
C GLN A 350 -22.64 -24.00 -6.91
N PRO A 351 -22.27 -25.26 -7.23
CA PRO A 351 -21.52 -25.57 -8.44
C PRO A 351 -22.40 -25.41 -9.69
N HIS A 352 -21.78 -25.33 -10.86
CA HIS A 352 -22.47 -25.34 -12.16
C HIS A 352 -23.31 -26.61 -12.36
N SER A 353 -22.86 -27.73 -11.82
CA SER A 353 -23.57 -29.02 -11.83
C SER A 353 -23.43 -29.70 -10.47
N GLY A 354 -24.54 -30.12 -9.88
CA GLY A 354 -24.57 -30.80 -8.59
C GLY A 354 -25.39 -30.07 -7.53
N SER A 355 -25.46 -30.66 -6.34
CA SER A 355 -26.20 -30.10 -5.20
C SER A 355 -25.43 -28.94 -4.53
N PRO A 356 -26.15 -27.95 -3.96
CA PRO A 356 -25.51 -26.90 -3.16
C PRO A 356 -24.83 -27.50 -1.93
N THR A 357 -23.69 -26.92 -1.56
CA THR A 357 -22.97 -27.24 -0.31
C THR A 357 -23.21 -26.12 0.68
N ASN A 358 -23.61 -26.45 1.91
CA ASN A 358 -23.81 -25.47 2.97
C ASN A 358 -22.47 -25.12 3.64
N LEU A 359 -22.15 -23.82 3.71
CA LEU A 359 -20.92 -23.28 4.29
C LEU A 359 -21.13 -22.66 5.69
N GLY A 360 -22.33 -22.77 6.24
CA GLY A 360 -22.72 -22.27 7.55
C GLY A 360 -24.24 -22.10 7.67
N ARG A 361 -24.82 -22.60 8.76
CA ARG A 361 -26.27 -22.58 9.07
C ARG A 361 -26.60 -21.66 10.26
N ASN A 362 -25.68 -21.48 11.18
CA ASN A 362 -25.93 -20.76 12.42
C ASN A 362 -24.99 -19.57 12.55
N ALA A 363 -25.54 -18.40 12.89
CA ALA A 363 -24.74 -17.21 13.19
C ALA A 363 -24.31 -17.16 14.64
N LYS A 364 -23.01 -16.91 14.86
CA LYS A 364 -22.51 -16.40 16.14
C LYS A 364 -22.83 -14.90 16.29
N PRO A 365 -22.78 -14.35 17.52
CA PRO A 365 -22.87 -12.90 17.72
C PRO A 365 -21.78 -12.16 16.93
N VAL A 366 -22.13 -11.00 16.39
CA VAL A 366 -21.18 -10.15 15.65
C VAL A 366 -20.04 -9.73 16.56
N SER A 367 -18.81 -9.94 16.11
CA SER A 367 -17.57 -9.57 16.80
C SER A 367 -16.80 -8.51 16.01
N ILE A 368 -15.69 -8.04 16.57
CA ILE A 368 -14.74 -7.16 15.88
C ILE A 368 -13.41 -7.91 15.78
N GLU A 369 -12.92 -8.08 14.57
CA GLU A 369 -11.60 -8.66 14.29
C GLU A 369 -10.83 -7.69 13.38
N LYS A 370 -9.59 -7.34 13.75
CA LYS A 370 -8.73 -6.41 12.99
C LYS A 370 -9.42 -5.07 12.66
N GLY A 371 -10.26 -4.57 13.58
CA GLY A 371 -10.98 -3.31 13.41
C GLY A 371 -12.20 -3.37 12.47
N GLN A 372 -12.58 -4.56 12.00
CA GLN A 372 -13.73 -4.78 11.12
C GLN A 372 -14.81 -5.60 11.83
N HIS A 373 -16.08 -5.36 11.47
CA HIS A 373 -17.18 -6.16 11.98
C HIS A 373 -17.19 -7.54 11.31
N LEU A 374 -17.25 -8.58 12.13
CA LEU A 374 -17.22 -9.97 11.69
C LEU A 374 -18.49 -10.71 12.10
N LEU A 375 -19.11 -11.39 11.13
CA LEU A 375 -20.15 -12.37 11.36
C LEU A 375 -19.65 -13.77 11.00
N GLU A 376 -19.53 -14.63 12.01
CA GLU A 376 -19.21 -16.05 11.80
C GLU A 376 -20.49 -16.88 11.62
N MET A 377 -20.54 -17.63 10.51
CA MET A 377 -21.55 -18.62 10.21
C MET A 377 -20.95 -20.02 10.35
N VAL A 378 -21.51 -20.86 11.23
CA VAL A 378 -20.97 -22.18 11.58
C VAL A 378 -21.97 -23.30 11.28
N ASP A 379 -21.57 -24.55 11.51
CA ASP A 379 -22.39 -25.75 11.32
C ASP A 379 -22.78 -26.01 9.85
N GLY A 380 -21.88 -25.71 8.92
CA GLY A 380 -22.00 -26.12 7.53
C GLY A 380 -21.79 -27.61 7.32
N ASP A 381 -21.84 -28.05 6.06
CA ASP A 381 -21.68 -29.47 5.73
C ASP A 381 -20.26 -29.96 6.05
N THR A 382 -20.15 -31.20 6.51
CA THR A 382 -18.89 -31.81 6.97
C THR A 382 -18.18 -32.63 5.89
N LYS A 383 -18.89 -32.99 4.82
CA LYS A 383 -18.41 -33.90 3.77
C LYS A 383 -17.15 -33.33 3.10
N LEU A 384 -16.12 -34.14 2.90
CA LEU A 384 -14.83 -33.76 2.29
C LEU A 384 -14.00 -32.76 3.11
N CYS A 385 -14.40 -32.41 4.34
CA CYS A 385 -13.59 -31.57 5.20
C CYS A 385 -12.61 -32.39 6.03
N PRO A 386 -11.38 -31.87 6.26
CA PRO A 386 -10.41 -32.52 7.12
C PRO A 386 -10.99 -32.83 8.51
N PHE A 387 -10.75 -34.05 9.00
CA PHE A 387 -11.23 -34.52 10.31
C PHE A 387 -12.76 -34.45 10.50
N GLY A 388 -13.53 -34.39 9.41
CA GLY A 388 -15.00 -34.30 9.49
C GLY A 388 -15.51 -33.00 10.10
N ARG A 389 -14.67 -31.96 10.17
CA ARG A 389 -15.08 -30.65 10.70
C ARG A 389 -16.18 -30.03 9.83
N ALA A 390 -17.13 -29.35 10.45
CA ALA A 390 -18.15 -28.59 9.73
C ALA A 390 -17.50 -27.40 9.01
N ARG A 391 -17.96 -27.12 7.78
CA ARG A 391 -17.63 -25.87 7.11
C ARG A 391 -18.10 -24.68 7.92
N LYS A 392 -17.34 -23.59 7.85
CA LYS A 392 -17.71 -22.31 8.44
C LYS A 392 -17.34 -21.17 7.50
N SER A 393 -18.06 -20.07 7.64
CA SER A 393 -17.85 -18.85 6.87
C SER A 393 -17.64 -17.66 7.79
N LYS A 394 -16.64 -16.83 7.50
CA LYS A 394 -16.38 -15.52 8.10
C LYS A 394 -16.86 -14.46 7.14
N ILE A 395 -17.76 -13.59 7.57
CA ILE A 395 -18.27 -12.48 6.76
C ILE A 395 -17.76 -11.18 7.38
N TYR A 396 -16.73 -10.59 6.77
CA TYR A 396 -16.25 -9.26 7.13
C TYR A 396 -17.13 -8.21 6.48
N MET A 397 -17.69 -7.32 7.30
CA MET A 397 -18.55 -6.23 6.86
C MET A 397 -17.72 -4.94 6.80
N LEU A 398 -17.59 -4.38 5.60
CA LEU A 398 -16.85 -3.16 5.34
C LEU A 398 -17.81 -1.98 5.19
N CYS A 399 -17.43 -0.84 5.76
CA CYS A 399 -18.15 0.42 5.57
C CYS A 399 -18.10 0.84 4.09
N ASP A 400 -19.27 0.92 3.47
CA ASP A 400 -19.48 1.49 2.14
C ASP A 400 -20.92 2.01 2.03
N VAL A 401 -21.26 2.74 0.96
CA VAL A 401 -22.63 3.18 0.68
C VAL A 401 -23.45 2.10 -0.05
N GLU A 402 -22.79 1.14 -0.69
CA GLU A 402 -23.42 0.05 -1.44
C GLU A 402 -23.38 -1.28 -0.68
N GLU A 403 -24.43 -2.08 -0.84
CA GLU A 403 -24.53 -3.41 -0.24
C GLU A 403 -24.21 -4.52 -1.24
N VAL A 404 -22.95 -4.94 -1.31
CA VAL A 404 -22.47 -5.88 -2.32
C VAL A 404 -21.48 -6.88 -1.72
N LEU A 405 -21.58 -8.15 -2.14
CA LEU A 405 -20.60 -9.16 -1.82
C LEU A 405 -19.39 -9.00 -2.75
N LEU A 406 -18.28 -8.49 -2.21
CA LEU A 406 -17.11 -8.07 -2.98
C LEU A 406 -16.18 -9.23 -3.35
N LYS A 407 -15.88 -10.10 -2.37
CA LYS A 407 -14.86 -11.14 -2.50
C LYS A 407 -15.24 -12.37 -1.67
N VAL A 408 -14.77 -13.52 -2.14
CA VAL A 408 -14.74 -14.78 -1.42
C VAL A 408 -13.33 -15.37 -1.54
N THR A 409 -12.80 -15.90 -0.44
CA THR A 409 -11.54 -16.65 -0.42
C THR A 409 -11.68 -17.87 0.49
N GLU A 410 -11.16 -19.02 0.07
CA GLU A 410 -11.00 -20.17 0.95
C GLU A 410 -9.62 -20.08 1.62
N SER A 411 -9.57 -19.34 2.74
CA SER A 411 -8.30 -19.06 3.44
C SER A 411 -7.70 -20.32 4.06
N GLU A 412 -8.55 -21.25 4.52
CA GLU A 412 -8.18 -22.60 4.90
C GLU A 412 -9.23 -23.57 4.36
N LEU A 413 -8.87 -24.84 4.16
CA LEU A 413 -9.81 -25.86 3.70
C LEU A 413 -11.09 -25.88 4.54
N CYS A 414 -12.27 -25.72 3.93
CA CYS A 414 -13.55 -25.62 4.63
C CYS A 414 -13.75 -24.39 5.55
N GLU A 415 -12.89 -23.37 5.46
CA GLU A 415 -13.08 -22.05 6.06
C GLU A 415 -13.11 -20.98 4.96
N TYR A 416 -14.28 -20.38 4.78
CA TYR A 416 -14.51 -19.41 3.73
C TYR A 416 -14.55 -18.01 4.32
N THR A 417 -13.87 -17.07 3.69
CA THR A 417 -13.87 -15.66 4.07
C THR A 417 -14.58 -14.87 2.99
N PHE A 418 -15.63 -14.15 3.38
CA PHE A 418 -16.42 -13.28 2.53
C PHE A 418 -16.21 -11.83 2.96
N THR A 419 -16.18 -10.94 1.98
CA THR A 419 -16.15 -9.49 2.21
C THR A 419 -17.43 -8.88 1.69
N LEU A 420 -18.26 -8.35 2.58
CA LEU A 420 -19.53 -7.69 2.28
C LEU A 420 -19.38 -6.19 2.53
N SER A 421 -19.59 -5.36 1.52
CA SER A 421 -19.74 -3.92 1.73
C SER A 421 -21.16 -3.63 2.22
N THR A 422 -21.33 -2.71 3.16
CA THR A 422 -22.66 -2.27 3.61
C THR A 422 -22.60 -0.96 4.40
N PRO A 423 -23.61 -0.07 4.27
CA PRO A 423 -23.73 1.09 5.14
C PRO A 423 -23.88 0.74 6.61
N ALA A 424 -24.39 -0.45 6.92
CA ALA A 424 -24.56 -0.91 8.31
C ALA A 424 -23.24 -0.98 9.08
N ALA A 425 -22.10 -1.12 8.38
CA ALA A 425 -20.76 -1.23 8.95
C ALA A 425 -19.99 0.10 9.00
N CYS A 426 -20.59 1.20 8.56
CA CYS A 426 -20.08 2.56 8.79
C CYS A 426 -20.35 3.01 10.24
#